data_AF-A0A5E4HH81-F1
#
_entry.id   AF-A0A5E4HH81-F1
#
_cell.length_a   1.000
_cell.length_b   1.000
_cell.length_c   1.000
_cell.angle_alpha   90.00
_cell.angle_beta   90.00
_cell.angle_gamma   90.00
#
_symmetry.space_group_name_H-M   'P 1'
#
loop_
_entity.id
_entity.type
_entity.pdbx_description
1 polymer ?
#
loop_
_entity_poly.entity_id
_entity_poly.type
_entity_poly.pdbx_seq_one_letter_code
_entity_poly.pdbx_strand_id
1 'polypeptide(L)'
;MELIFSRSKGTVFRDFNKMMEHVEIPQLKASYIVHYDEQFPKEGRCQKFRLSLLDAKTKQKIGEELLDDKSPDTIKQFLISNLDTSKPIFIVTDFGTSYPKILEDVFGDKLLHQYCLLHLNKLIVNDFPRKTSISQELVKYRLLNIFYNREKEIERLAQLELEEREIIKNEVVYKAWINKVKNEFYRFVHELELSRRRKKENLEINSLDKAEKNFNDLFNELSSFDISVQTRLKMIKKHWKNLIMFHFVEEAPATNNSIENYYSTSLKTHRKKQFRTDIGIINQLQLSSMKRAGMFNEQKPTLIERFMAFIPFMSC
;
A
#
# COMPACT_ATOMS: atom_id res chain seq x y z
N MET A 1 53.01 6.88 0.97
CA MET A 1 52.36 6.40 2.22
C MET A 1 51.54 7.55 2.76
N GLU A 2 50.22 7.50 2.63
CA GLU A 2 49.35 8.45 3.31
C GLU A 2 49.30 8.07 4.79
N LEU A 3 49.64 9.03 5.66
CA LEU A 3 49.58 8.87 7.10
C LEU A 3 48.10 8.76 7.53
N ILE A 4 47.69 7.56 7.95
CA ILE A 4 46.37 7.31 8.54
C ILE A 4 46.38 7.87 9.97
N PHE A 5 46.04 9.14 10.13
CA PHE A 5 45.77 9.70 11.45
C PHE A 5 44.38 9.27 11.93
N SER A 6 44.26 8.95 13.23
CA SER A 6 42.98 8.64 13.86
C SER A 6 42.04 9.84 13.75
N ARG A 7 41.00 9.73 12.94
CA ARG A 7 39.95 10.76 12.83
C ARG A 7 38.92 10.57 13.94
N SER A 8 38.43 11.67 14.49
CA SER A 8 37.31 11.63 15.45
C SER A 8 36.06 11.06 14.77
N LYS A 9 35.20 10.36 15.53
CA LYS A 9 33.93 9.82 15.00
C LYS A 9 33.08 10.90 14.29
N GLY A 10 33.09 12.13 14.80
CA GLY A 10 32.36 13.25 14.20
C GLY A 10 32.95 13.74 12.88
N THR A 11 34.27 13.64 12.69
CA THR A 11 34.92 13.97 11.41
C THR A 11 34.59 12.90 10.36
N VAL A 12 34.70 11.62 10.72
CA VAL A 12 34.34 10.51 9.83
C VAL A 12 32.87 10.58 9.40
N PHE A 13 31.96 10.90 10.33
CA PHE A 13 30.53 11.03 10.05
C PHE A 13 30.22 12.19 9.09
N ARG A 14 30.87 13.36 9.26
CA ARG A 14 30.69 14.50 8.34
C ARG A 14 31.27 14.24 6.97
N ASP A 15 32.47 13.65 6.90
CA ASP A 15 33.12 13.31 5.63
C ASP A 15 32.27 12.29 4.86
N PHE A 16 31.72 11.28 5.55
CA PHE A 16 30.79 10.32 4.99
C PHE A 16 29.51 10.98 4.44
N ASN A 17 28.83 11.82 5.23
CA ASN A 17 27.62 12.51 4.78
C ASN A 17 27.89 13.42 3.57
N LYS A 18 29.03 14.12 3.56
CA LYS A 18 29.44 14.99 2.44
C LYS A 18 29.76 14.20 1.16
N MET A 19 30.25 12.97 1.29
CA MET A 19 30.42 12.06 0.16
C MET A 19 29.07 11.53 -0.34
N MET A 20 28.16 11.17 0.57
CA MET A 20 26.83 10.65 0.24
C MET A 20 25.91 11.70 -0.40
N GLU A 21 26.06 12.98 -0.06
CA GLU A 21 25.33 14.10 -0.69
C GLU A 21 25.55 14.21 -2.20
N HIS A 22 26.60 13.59 -2.77
CA HIS A 22 26.94 13.67 -4.20
C HIS A 22 26.92 12.30 -4.89
N VAL A 23 26.44 11.25 -4.21
CA VAL A 23 26.27 9.94 -4.82
C VAL A 23 24.99 9.94 -5.65
N GLU A 24 25.15 10.05 -6.97
CA GLU A 24 24.08 9.71 -7.90
C GLU A 24 23.83 8.21 -7.82
N ILE A 25 22.70 7.83 -7.22
CA ILE A 25 22.25 6.45 -7.22
C ILE A 25 21.84 6.11 -8.65
N PRO A 26 22.47 5.13 -9.31
CA PRO A 26 22.12 4.77 -10.67
C PRO A 26 20.65 4.34 -10.73
N GLN A 27 19.86 5.07 -11.52
CA GLN A 27 18.46 4.69 -11.74
C GLN A 27 18.41 3.37 -12.50
N LEU A 28 17.72 2.39 -11.94
CA LEU A 28 17.50 1.10 -12.56
C LEU A 28 16.34 1.21 -13.55
N LYS A 29 16.59 0.92 -14.82
CA LYS A 29 15.55 0.91 -15.86
C LYS A 29 15.00 -0.50 -16.04
N ALA A 30 13.83 -0.77 -15.49
CA ALA A 30 13.11 -2.02 -15.75
C ALA A 30 12.46 -1.99 -17.14
N SER A 31 12.46 -3.12 -17.85
CA SER A 31 11.75 -3.24 -19.14
C SER A 31 10.23 -3.40 -18.93
N TYR A 32 9.83 -4.00 -17.81
CA TYR A 32 8.45 -4.14 -17.37
C TYR A 32 8.28 -3.61 -15.96
N ILE A 33 7.24 -2.80 -15.74
CA ILE A 33 6.79 -2.40 -14.40
C ILE A 33 5.36 -2.91 -14.26
N VAL A 34 5.15 -3.89 -13.39
CA VAL A 34 3.89 -4.64 -13.32
C VAL A 34 3.34 -4.76 -11.91
N HIS A 35 2.03 -4.96 -11.83
CA HIS A 35 1.33 -5.40 -10.63
C HIS A 35 0.87 -6.83 -10.81
N TYR A 36 1.11 -7.65 -9.79
CA TYR A 36 0.57 -9.00 -9.70
C TYR A 36 -0.18 -9.17 -8.38
N ASP A 37 -1.35 -9.78 -8.46
CA ASP A 37 -2.22 -10.09 -7.32
C ASP A 37 -3.26 -11.14 -7.75
N GLU A 38 -3.99 -11.69 -6.80
CA GLU A 38 -5.02 -12.70 -7.02
C GLU A 38 -6.35 -12.28 -6.41
N GLN A 39 -7.42 -12.46 -7.18
CA GLN A 39 -8.77 -12.34 -6.68
C GLN A 39 -9.37 -13.73 -6.45
N PHE A 40 -10.16 -13.85 -5.38
CA PHE A 40 -10.76 -15.11 -4.92
C PHE A 40 -12.29 -15.15 -5.19
N PRO A 41 -12.76 -15.38 -6.44
CA PRO A 41 -14.17 -15.60 -6.74
C PRO A 41 -14.63 -17.02 -6.34
N LYS A 42 -15.95 -17.24 -6.31
CA LYS A 42 -16.52 -18.57 -6.07
C LYS A 42 -17.40 -19.01 -7.23
N GLU A 43 -17.23 -20.27 -7.60
CA GLU A 43 -18.15 -21.03 -8.42
C GLU A 43 -19.03 -21.88 -7.48
N GLY A 44 -20.21 -21.37 -7.15
CA GLY A 44 -21.07 -21.98 -6.13
C GLY A 44 -20.35 -22.09 -4.79
N ARG A 45 -20.02 -23.32 -4.38
CA ARG A 45 -19.28 -23.60 -3.14
C ARG A 45 -17.77 -23.73 -3.34
N CYS A 46 -17.30 -23.83 -4.58
CA CYS A 46 -15.90 -24.02 -4.93
C CYS A 46 -15.16 -22.67 -5.01
N GLN A 47 -13.97 -22.61 -4.43
CA GLN A 47 -13.09 -21.45 -4.51
C GLN A 47 -12.35 -21.48 -5.84
N LYS A 48 -12.39 -20.38 -6.60
CA LYS A 48 -11.60 -20.17 -7.81
C LYS A 48 -10.54 -19.11 -7.55
N PHE A 49 -9.51 -19.05 -8.39
CA PHE A 49 -8.41 -18.12 -8.28
C PHE A 49 -8.27 -17.37 -9.59
N ARG A 50 -8.52 -16.07 -9.55
CA ARG A 50 -8.32 -15.17 -10.67
C ARG A 50 -6.95 -14.53 -10.52
N LEU A 51 -5.96 -15.03 -11.26
CA LEU A 51 -4.63 -14.44 -11.32
C LEU A 51 -4.69 -13.26 -12.28
N SER A 52 -4.08 -12.14 -11.92
CA SER A 52 -4.06 -10.98 -12.81
C SER A 52 -2.71 -10.29 -12.80
N LEU A 53 -2.31 -9.86 -13.99
CA LEU A 53 -1.09 -9.13 -14.25
C LEU A 53 -1.44 -7.85 -14.99
N LEU A 54 -1.07 -6.71 -14.41
CA LEU A 54 -1.31 -5.39 -15.00
C LEU A 54 -0.01 -4.65 -15.24
N ASP A 55 0.04 -3.89 -16.32
CA ASP A 55 1.07 -2.89 -16.56
C ASP A 55 0.85 -1.71 -15.62
N ALA A 56 1.87 -1.33 -14.84
CA ALA A 56 1.76 -0.28 -13.84
C ALA A 56 1.53 1.12 -14.44
N LYS A 57 2.08 1.38 -15.63
CA LYS A 57 2.07 2.69 -16.29
C LYS A 57 0.76 2.93 -17.02
N THR A 58 0.39 2.00 -17.90
CA THR A 58 -0.80 2.07 -18.74
C THR A 58 -2.06 1.59 -18.02
N LYS A 59 -1.91 0.85 -16.91
CA LYS A 59 -3.00 0.18 -16.18
C LYS A 59 -3.75 -0.85 -17.03
N GLN A 60 -3.16 -1.24 -18.17
CA GLN A 60 -3.72 -2.25 -19.05
C GLN A 60 -3.43 -3.65 -18.52
N LYS A 61 -4.31 -4.58 -18.88
CA LYS A 61 -4.20 -5.98 -18.52
C LYS A 61 -3.19 -6.65 -19.44
N ILE A 62 -2.14 -7.23 -18.86
CA ILE A 62 -1.14 -8.03 -19.58
C ILE A 62 -1.63 -9.48 -19.65
N GLY A 63 -2.04 -10.04 -18.51
CA GLY A 63 -2.48 -11.42 -18.39
C GLY A 63 -3.57 -11.57 -17.34
N GLU A 64 -4.51 -12.50 -17.56
CA GLU A 64 -5.54 -12.84 -16.58
C GLU A 64 -6.13 -14.22 -16.87
N GLU A 65 -6.16 -15.04 -15.83
CA GLU A 65 -6.64 -16.42 -15.91
C GLU A 65 -7.50 -16.74 -14.67
N LEU A 66 -8.53 -17.55 -14.87
CA LEU A 66 -9.38 -18.09 -13.81
C LEU A 66 -9.07 -19.58 -13.66
N LEU A 67 -8.55 -19.96 -12.50
CA LEU A 67 -7.98 -21.29 -12.24
C LEU A 67 -8.60 -21.92 -10.99
N ASP A 68 -8.48 -23.24 -10.89
CA ASP A 68 -8.96 -24.03 -9.75
C ASP A 68 -7.99 -24.06 -8.58
N ASP A 69 -6.73 -23.72 -8.81
CA ASP A 69 -5.71 -23.61 -7.78
C ASP A 69 -4.87 -22.34 -7.95
N LYS A 70 -4.06 -22.07 -6.92
CA LYS A 70 -3.02 -21.03 -6.93
C LYS A 70 -1.70 -21.59 -6.42
N SER A 71 -1.38 -22.81 -6.82
CA SER A 71 -0.12 -23.45 -6.42
C SER A 71 1.08 -22.61 -6.87
N PRO A 72 2.24 -22.70 -6.20
CA PRO A 72 3.44 -22.01 -6.65
C PRO A 72 3.77 -22.29 -8.13
N ASP A 73 3.60 -23.53 -8.58
CA ASP A 73 3.87 -23.90 -9.97
C ASP A 73 2.86 -23.29 -10.95
N THR A 74 1.59 -23.22 -10.57
CA THR A 74 0.54 -22.54 -11.34
C THR A 74 0.85 -21.05 -11.52
N ILE A 75 1.28 -20.39 -10.44
CA ILE A 75 1.68 -18.97 -10.49
C ILE A 75 2.92 -18.79 -11.38
N LYS A 76 3.91 -19.69 -11.28
CA LYS A 76 5.10 -19.66 -12.15
C LYS A 76 4.73 -19.77 -13.62
N GLN A 77 3.91 -20.76 -13.98
CA GLN A 77 3.48 -20.96 -15.36
C GLN A 77 2.73 -19.73 -15.88
N PHE A 78 1.80 -19.18 -15.09
CA PHE A 78 1.11 -17.95 -15.43
C PHE A 78 2.07 -16.79 -15.73
N LEU A 79 3.09 -16.58 -14.88
CA LEU A 79 4.07 -15.52 -15.08
C LEU A 79 4.93 -15.75 -16.33
N ILE A 80 5.42 -16.97 -16.54
CA ILE A 80 6.26 -17.33 -17.70
C ILE A 80 5.48 -17.19 -19.02
N SER A 81 4.20 -17.55 -19.03
CA SER A 81 3.36 -17.45 -20.24
C SER A 81 3.00 -16.02 -20.62
N ASN A 82 3.02 -15.08 -19.67
CA ASN A 82 2.57 -13.70 -19.88
C ASN A 82 3.72 -12.67 -19.90
N LEU A 83 4.94 -13.05 -19.53
CA LEU A 83 6.09 -12.14 -19.42
C LEU A 83 7.35 -12.72 -20.05
N ASP A 84 8.15 -11.83 -20.64
CA ASP A 84 9.48 -12.17 -21.15
C ASP A 84 10.49 -12.22 -19.97
N THR A 85 10.72 -13.42 -19.45
CA THR A 85 11.64 -13.69 -18.32
C THR A 85 13.11 -13.44 -18.66
N SER A 86 13.43 -13.16 -19.93
CA SER A 86 14.78 -12.78 -20.33
C SER A 86 15.14 -11.34 -19.91
N LYS A 87 14.14 -10.50 -19.62
CA LYS A 87 14.30 -9.05 -19.36
C LYS A 87 14.18 -8.67 -17.88
N PRO A 88 14.80 -7.55 -17.46
CA PRO A 88 14.59 -6.95 -16.13
C PRO A 88 13.13 -6.58 -15.88
N ILE A 89 12.61 -6.95 -14.72
CA ILE A 89 11.22 -6.71 -14.31
C ILE A 89 11.15 -6.07 -12.94
N PHE A 90 10.31 -5.04 -12.83
CA PHE A 90 9.83 -4.53 -11.55
C PHE A 90 8.42 -5.04 -11.31
N ILE A 91 8.21 -5.71 -10.19
CA ILE A 91 6.91 -6.31 -9.83
C ILE A 91 6.50 -5.88 -8.43
N VAL A 92 5.27 -5.39 -8.31
CA VAL A 92 4.66 -5.10 -7.01
C VAL A 92 3.70 -6.23 -6.64
N THR A 93 3.89 -6.81 -5.46
CA THR A 93 2.98 -7.78 -4.85
C THR A 93 2.58 -7.36 -3.44
N ASP A 94 1.61 -8.05 -2.84
CA ASP A 94 1.41 -7.99 -1.40
C ASP A 94 2.47 -8.83 -0.63
N PHE A 95 2.26 -9.06 0.67
CA PHE A 95 3.16 -9.82 1.55
C PHE A 95 2.93 -11.35 1.52
N GLY A 96 2.37 -11.90 0.44
CA GLY A 96 2.21 -13.32 0.23
C GLY A 96 3.53 -14.06 0.40
N THR A 97 3.57 -15.01 1.35
CA THR A 97 4.81 -15.68 1.78
C THR A 97 5.47 -16.50 0.68
N SER A 98 4.71 -16.93 -0.32
CA SER A 98 5.19 -17.72 -1.45
C SER A 98 5.82 -16.88 -2.56
N TYR A 99 5.46 -15.59 -2.69
CA TYR A 99 5.89 -14.79 -3.83
C TYR A 99 7.40 -14.61 -3.95
N PRO A 100 8.16 -14.32 -2.88
CA PRO A 100 9.60 -14.10 -3.04
C PRO A 100 10.30 -15.27 -3.73
N LYS A 101 9.99 -16.49 -3.27
CA LYS A 101 10.56 -17.71 -3.86
C LYS A 101 10.05 -17.93 -5.29
N ILE A 102 8.76 -17.76 -5.54
CA ILE A 102 8.19 -17.93 -6.89
C ILE A 102 8.82 -16.95 -7.88
N LEU A 103 8.93 -15.67 -7.50
CA LEU A 103 9.48 -14.63 -8.36
C LEU A 103 10.97 -14.81 -8.59
N GLU A 104 11.72 -15.18 -7.56
CA GLU A 104 13.15 -15.49 -7.67
C GLU A 104 13.38 -16.70 -8.60
N ASP A 105 12.57 -17.76 -8.48
CA ASP A 105 12.66 -18.93 -9.36
C ASP A 105 12.36 -18.59 -10.83
N VAL A 106 11.51 -17.59 -11.12
CA VAL A 106 11.11 -17.21 -12.49
C VAL A 106 12.06 -16.20 -13.12
N PHE A 107 12.51 -15.20 -12.36
CA PHE A 107 13.24 -14.04 -12.89
C PHE A 107 14.69 -13.95 -12.41
N GLY A 108 15.07 -14.67 -11.36
CA GLY A 108 16.43 -14.68 -10.83
C GLY A 108 16.97 -13.29 -10.51
N ASP A 109 18.15 -12.99 -11.05
CA ASP A 109 18.88 -11.73 -10.90
C ASP A 109 18.20 -10.51 -11.54
N LYS A 110 17.23 -10.75 -12.44
CA LYS A 110 16.50 -9.71 -13.17
C LYS A 110 15.32 -9.14 -12.39
N LEU A 111 15.05 -9.70 -11.21
CA LEU A 111 13.91 -9.36 -10.36
C LEU A 111 14.17 -8.10 -9.52
N LEU A 112 13.34 -7.08 -9.73
CA LEU A 112 13.19 -5.93 -8.84
C LEU A 112 11.83 -6.03 -8.13
N HIS A 113 11.81 -6.70 -6.98
CA HIS A 113 10.57 -6.97 -6.25
C HIS A 113 10.25 -5.89 -5.21
N GLN A 114 9.08 -5.26 -5.37
CA GLN A 114 8.50 -4.31 -4.42
C GLN A 114 7.35 -4.93 -3.64
N TYR A 115 7.37 -4.81 -2.31
CA TYR A 115 6.21 -5.07 -1.48
C TYR A 115 5.29 -3.87 -1.40
N CYS A 116 3.98 -4.09 -1.50
CA CYS A 116 3.00 -3.04 -1.45
C CYS A 116 2.97 -2.34 -0.08
N LEU A 117 3.29 -1.04 -0.05
CA LEU A 117 3.26 -0.25 1.18
C LEU A 117 1.84 -0.08 1.76
N LEU A 118 0.79 -0.14 0.94
CA LEU A 118 -0.58 -0.13 1.46
C LEU A 118 -0.87 -1.38 2.31
N HIS A 119 -0.40 -2.55 1.87
CA HIS A 119 -0.54 -3.79 2.64
C HIS A 119 0.28 -3.74 3.92
N LEU A 120 1.46 -3.13 3.90
CA LEU A 120 2.24 -2.89 5.11
C LEU A 120 1.46 -2.01 6.10
N ASN A 121 0.86 -0.92 5.61
CA ASN A 121 0.05 -0.03 6.45
C ASN A 121 -1.16 -0.75 7.05
N LYS A 122 -1.85 -1.62 6.29
CA LYS A 122 -2.93 -2.47 6.81
C LYS A 122 -2.42 -3.38 7.94
N LEU A 123 -1.26 -4.00 7.76
CA LEU A 123 -0.63 -4.84 8.77
C LEU A 123 -0.27 -4.04 10.03
N ILE A 124 0.35 -2.87 9.88
CA ILE A 124 0.67 -1.96 11.00
C ILE A 124 -0.59 -1.60 11.77
N VAL A 125 -1.67 -1.17 11.10
CA VAL A 125 -2.91 -0.77 11.76
C VAL A 125 -3.53 -1.93 12.54
N ASN A 126 -3.43 -3.16 12.01
CA ASN A 126 -3.96 -4.37 12.65
C ASN A 126 -3.13 -4.83 13.86
N ASP A 127 -1.90 -4.35 14.02
CA ASP A 127 -1.05 -4.67 15.19
C ASP A 127 -1.53 -3.94 16.47
N PHE A 128 -2.47 -3.00 16.34
CA PHE A 128 -3.02 -2.21 17.44
C PHE A 128 -4.48 -2.59 17.76
N PRO A 129 -4.92 -2.48 19.02
CA PRO A 129 -6.30 -2.75 19.40
C PRO A 129 -7.28 -1.74 18.78
N ARG A 130 -8.55 -2.14 18.61
CA ARG A 130 -9.60 -1.22 18.12
C ARG A 130 -9.75 0.04 18.98
N LYS A 131 -9.53 -0.09 20.30
CA LYS A 131 -9.57 1.00 21.27
C LYS A 131 -8.14 1.30 21.75
N THR A 132 -7.40 2.09 20.98
CA THR A 132 -6.06 2.57 21.34
C THR A 132 -6.10 3.73 22.35
N SER A 133 -5.08 3.82 23.20
CA SER A 133 -4.69 5.08 23.89
C SER A 133 -4.05 6.08 22.92
N ILE A 134 -3.83 7.33 23.35
CA ILE A 134 -3.12 8.31 22.52
C ILE A 134 -1.67 7.87 22.29
N SER A 135 -1.00 7.37 23.33
CA SER A 135 0.37 6.83 23.22
C SER A 135 0.47 5.72 22.15
N GLN A 136 -0.47 4.77 22.14
CA GLN A 136 -0.53 3.73 21.10
C GLN A 136 -0.81 4.30 19.71
N GLU A 137 -1.70 5.29 19.60
CA GLU A 137 -1.99 5.97 18.35
C GLU A 137 -0.75 6.70 17.81
N LEU A 138 0.02 7.34 18.69
CA LEU A 138 1.29 8.00 18.35
C LEU A 138 2.30 7.00 17.78
N VAL A 139 2.52 5.86 18.43
CA VAL A 139 3.42 4.81 17.93
C VAL A 139 2.96 4.29 16.57
N LYS A 140 1.64 4.07 16.40
CA LYS A 140 1.05 3.66 15.12
C LYS A 140 1.35 4.68 14.02
N TYR A 141 1.17 5.97 14.27
CA TYR A 141 1.46 7.00 13.29
C TYR A 141 2.96 7.16 13.02
N ARG A 142 3.84 6.96 14.01
CA ARG A 142 5.30 6.87 13.79
C ARG A 142 5.67 5.73 12.85
N LEU A 143 5.08 4.54 12.99
CA LEU A 143 5.28 3.42 12.07
C LEU A 143 4.78 3.73 10.66
N LEU A 144 3.57 4.31 10.54
CA LEU A 144 3.03 4.74 9.24
C LEU A 144 3.87 5.86 8.60
N ASN A 145 4.61 6.62 9.42
CA ASN A 145 5.51 7.67 9.00
C ASN A 145 6.85 7.18 8.46
N ILE A 146 7.13 5.88 8.46
CA ILE A 146 8.37 5.40 7.87
C ILE A 146 8.40 5.80 6.39
N PHE A 147 7.39 5.39 5.61
CA PHE A 147 7.38 5.62 4.17
C PHE A 147 6.51 6.79 3.70
N TYR A 148 5.53 7.23 4.49
CA TYR A 148 4.65 8.34 4.11
C TYR A 148 4.79 9.50 5.09
N ASN A 149 4.74 10.74 4.62
CA ASN A 149 4.77 11.90 5.50
C ASN A 149 3.48 11.99 6.33
N ARG A 150 3.64 11.82 7.64
CA ARG A 150 2.59 11.89 8.69
C ARG A 150 3.01 12.83 9.82
N GLU A 151 3.95 13.74 9.57
CA GLU A 151 4.53 14.59 10.62
C GLU A 151 3.48 15.43 11.35
N LYS A 152 2.49 15.97 10.62
CA LYS A 152 1.39 16.76 11.20
C LYS A 152 0.53 15.93 12.15
N GLU A 153 0.21 14.70 11.77
CA GLU A 153 -0.52 13.77 12.64
C GLU A 153 0.31 13.39 13.88
N ILE A 154 1.62 13.16 13.72
CA ILE A 154 2.54 12.83 14.82
C ILE A 154 2.67 14.01 15.80
N GLU A 155 2.87 15.22 15.31
CA GLU A 155 3.01 16.42 16.14
C GLU A 155 1.77 16.62 17.02
N ARG A 156 0.58 16.48 16.42
CA ARG A 156 -0.69 16.57 17.16
C ARG A 156 -0.82 15.47 18.21
N LEU A 157 -0.47 14.23 17.88
CA LEU A 157 -0.53 13.11 18.82
C LEU A 157 0.49 13.23 19.95
N ALA A 158 1.68 13.76 19.68
CA ALA A 158 2.71 13.99 20.70
C ALA A 158 2.24 14.99 21.76
N GLN A 159 1.56 16.08 21.35
CA GLN A 159 0.95 17.03 22.29
C GLN A 159 -0.13 16.35 23.16
N LEU A 160 -1.00 15.56 22.53
CA LEU A 160 -2.08 14.85 23.22
C LEU A 160 -1.56 13.74 24.16
N GLU A 161 -0.42 13.12 23.85
CA GLU A 161 0.20 12.08 24.68
C GLU A 161 0.72 12.67 26.00
N LEU A 162 1.24 13.90 25.97
CA LEU A 162 1.62 14.63 27.19
C LEU A 162 0.41 14.93 28.07
N GLU A 163 -0.72 15.35 27.48
CA GLU A 163 -1.98 15.57 28.19
C GLU A 163 -2.54 14.27 28.80
N GLU A 164 -2.46 13.16 28.05
CA GLU A 164 -2.93 11.84 28.48
C GLU A 164 -2.28 11.41 29.80
N ARG A 165 -0.98 11.64 29.97
CA ARG A 165 -0.21 11.26 31.18
C ARG A 165 -0.73 11.90 32.47
N GLU A 166 -1.28 13.10 32.39
CA GLU A 166 -1.85 13.79 33.55
C GLU A 166 -3.29 13.34 33.84
N ILE A 167 -4.08 13.12 32.79
CA ILE A 167 -5.51 12.84 32.89
C ILE A 167 -5.78 11.38 33.27
N ILE A 168 -4.91 10.45 32.86
CA ILE A 168 -5.10 9.01 33.10
C ILE A 168 -5.21 8.62 34.58
N LYS A 169 -4.77 9.51 35.49
CA LYS A 169 -4.88 9.36 36.95
C LYS A 169 -6.33 9.29 37.44
N ASN A 170 -7.30 9.82 36.69
CA ASN A 170 -8.73 9.76 37.00
C ASN A 170 -9.51 9.00 35.92
N GLU A 171 -9.96 7.78 36.22
CA GLU A 171 -10.57 6.89 35.23
C GLU A 171 -11.86 7.44 34.58
N VAL A 172 -12.72 8.10 35.36
CA VAL A 172 -13.99 8.64 34.87
C VAL A 172 -13.74 9.79 33.91
N VAL A 173 -12.84 10.71 34.30
CA VAL A 173 -12.44 11.85 33.46
C VAL A 173 -11.72 11.37 32.21
N TYR A 174 -10.82 10.39 32.36
CA TYR A 174 -10.06 9.81 31.24
C TYR A 174 -10.96 9.19 30.18
N LYS A 175 -11.98 8.40 30.56
CA LYS A 175 -12.92 7.79 29.60
C LYS A 175 -13.68 8.83 28.78
N ALA A 176 -14.09 9.93 29.39
CA ALA A 176 -14.76 11.02 28.67
C ALA A 176 -13.78 11.77 27.76
N TRP A 177 -12.59 12.06 28.27
CA TRP A 177 -11.55 12.80 27.57
C TRP A 177 -11.03 12.06 26.33
N ILE A 178 -10.66 10.78 26.46
CA ILE A 178 -10.09 10.00 25.35
C ILE A 178 -11.05 9.89 24.17
N ASN A 179 -12.35 9.72 24.43
CA ASN A 179 -13.36 9.66 23.37
C ASN A 179 -13.47 11.00 22.62
N LYS A 180 -13.49 12.12 23.37
CA LYS A 180 -13.54 13.46 22.78
C LYS A 180 -12.31 13.73 21.92
N VAL A 181 -11.12 13.54 22.50
CA VAL A 181 -9.84 13.83 21.85
C VAL A 181 -9.61 12.98 20.62
N LYS A 182 -9.93 11.68 20.66
CA LYS A 182 -9.81 10.82 19.47
C LYS A 182 -10.74 11.25 18.35
N ASN A 183 -11.97 11.66 18.66
CA ASN A 183 -12.90 12.16 17.65
C ASN A 183 -12.38 13.47 17.01
N GLU A 184 -11.80 14.36 17.81
CA GLU A 184 -11.16 15.59 17.31
C GLU A 184 -9.93 15.28 16.45
N PHE A 185 -9.09 14.34 16.88
CA PHE A 185 -7.94 13.89 16.10
C PHE A 185 -8.37 13.27 14.76
N TYR A 186 -9.36 12.38 14.73
CA TYR A 186 -9.83 11.80 13.47
C TYR A 186 -10.48 12.83 12.55
N ARG A 187 -11.15 13.84 13.09
CA ARG A 187 -11.64 14.99 12.31
C ARG A 187 -10.47 15.77 11.69
N PHE A 188 -9.43 16.03 12.47
CA PHE A 188 -8.20 16.67 11.97
C PHE A 188 -7.55 15.86 10.83
N VAL A 189 -7.40 14.55 10.99
CA VAL A 189 -6.86 13.67 9.94
C VAL A 189 -7.73 13.70 8.67
N HIS A 190 -9.05 13.72 8.84
CA HIS A 190 -9.99 13.82 7.72
C HIS A 190 -9.86 15.14 6.97
N GLU A 191 -9.72 16.27 7.65
CA GLU A 191 -9.50 17.57 7.00
C GLU A 191 -8.19 17.62 6.21
N LEU A 192 -7.12 17.02 6.74
CA LEU A 192 -5.85 16.87 6.00
C LEU A 192 -6.05 16.06 4.72
N GLU A 193 -6.84 14.99 4.79
CA GLU A 193 -7.19 14.17 3.62
C GLU A 193 -8.02 14.94 2.59
N LEU A 194 -9.07 15.65 3.03
CA LEU A 194 -9.90 16.47 2.15
C LEU A 194 -9.09 17.55 1.45
N SER A 195 -8.18 18.21 2.18
CA SER A 195 -7.28 19.22 1.62
C SER A 195 -6.42 18.65 0.49
N ARG A 196 -5.77 17.50 0.71
CA ARG A 196 -4.99 16.79 -0.33
C ARG A 196 -5.84 16.41 -1.54
N ARG A 197 -7.03 15.85 -1.31
CA ARG A 197 -7.96 15.44 -2.38
C ARG A 197 -8.41 16.62 -3.24
N ARG A 198 -8.71 17.78 -2.63
CA ARG A 198 -9.07 19.01 -3.37
C ARG A 198 -7.94 19.47 -4.27
N LYS A 199 -6.69 19.28 -3.86
CA LYS A 199 -5.49 19.55 -4.66
C LYS A 199 -5.13 18.44 -5.65
N LYS A 200 -5.85 17.31 -5.65
CA LYS A 200 -5.54 16.09 -6.41
C LYS A 200 -4.15 15.51 -6.09
N GLU A 201 -3.70 15.71 -4.86
CA GLU A 201 -2.43 15.23 -4.37
C GLU A 201 -2.61 13.89 -3.64
N ASN A 202 -1.65 12.99 -3.82
CA ASN A 202 -1.52 11.82 -2.98
C ASN A 202 -0.86 12.19 -1.65
N LEU A 203 -0.89 11.27 -0.69
CA LEU A 203 -0.07 11.41 0.50
C LEU A 203 1.41 11.38 0.09
N GLU A 204 2.17 12.38 0.54
CA GLU A 204 3.59 12.50 0.25
C GLU A 204 4.36 11.28 0.76
N ILE A 205 5.26 10.78 -0.07
CA ILE A 205 6.17 9.68 0.26
C ILE A 205 7.47 10.31 0.76
N ASN A 206 8.01 9.79 1.85
CA ASN A 206 9.28 10.27 2.39
C ASN A 206 10.44 9.93 1.43
N SER A 207 11.48 10.77 1.40
CA SER A 207 12.73 10.40 0.75
C SER A 207 13.32 9.15 1.40
N LEU A 208 14.23 8.46 0.68
CA LEU A 208 14.90 7.27 1.20
C LEU A 208 15.61 7.56 2.53
N ASP A 209 16.38 8.65 2.60
CA ASP A 209 17.09 9.06 3.82
C ASP A 209 16.14 9.34 4.99
N LYS A 210 15.00 9.98 4.69
CA LYS A 210 13.98 10.29 5.71
C LYS A 210 13.31 9.01 6.19
N ALA A 211 12.99 8.09 5.29
CA ALA A 211 12.42 6.79 5.65
C ALA A 211 13.38 5.96 6.49
N GLU A 212 14.66 5.93 6.13
CA GLU A 212 15.72 5.26 6.89
C GLU A 212 15.88 5.89 8.28
N LYS A 213 15.93 7.23 8.37
CA LYS A 213 15.97 7.93 9.65
C LYS A 213 14.77 7.57 10.53
N ASN A 214 13.55 7.71 9.99
CA ASN A 214 12.31 7.41 10.74
C ASN A 214 12.27 5.95 11.21
N PHE A 215 12.75 5.01 10.39
CA PHE A 215 12.86 3.60 10.76
C PHE A 215 13.90 3.37 11.85
N ASN A 216 15.10 3.94 11.72
CA ASN A 216 16.19 3.77 12.68
C ASN A 216 15.84 4.38 14.04
N ASP A 217 15.18 5.55 14.07
CA ASP A 217 14.68 6.16 15.30
C ASP A 217 13.75 5.20 16.06
N LEU A 218 12.80 4.57 15.36
CA LEU A 218 11.93 3.53 15.96
C LEU A 218 12.70 2.26 16.33
N PHE A 219 13.64 1.82 15.50
CA PHE A 219 14.39 0.59 15.74
C PHE A 219 15.35 0.71 16.93
N ASN A 220 15.87 1.91 17.21
CA ASN A 220 16.68 2.18 18.40
C ASN A 220 15.86 2.10 19.69
N GLU A 221 14.57 2.40 19.61
CA GLU A 221 13.61 2.30 20.71
C GLU A 221 12.97 0.90 20.80
N LEU A 222 13.38 -0.09 19.99
CA LEU A 222 12.68 -1.37 19.83
C LEU A 222 12.26 -2.04 21.15
N SER A 223 13.13 -2.04 22.16
CA SER A 223 12.86 -2.67 23.46
C SER A 223 11.75 -2.00 24.29
N SER A 224 11.39 -0.75 24.00
CA SER A 224 10.34 -0.02 24.72
C SER A 224 8.93 -0.30 24.20
N PHE A 225 8.79 -0.92 23.03
CA PHE A 225 7.51 -1.16 22.39
C PHE A 225 6.91 -2.52 22.72
N ASP A 226 5.59 -2.64 22.52
CA ASP A 226 4.87 -3.92 22.59
C ASP A 226 5.41 -4.96 21.60
N ILE A 227 5.26 -6.25 21.93
CA ILE A 227 5.77 -7.38 21.14
C ILE A 227 5.26 -7.34 19.69
N SER A 228 4.02 -6.90 19.45
CA SER A 228 3.46 -6.77 18.10
C SER A 228 4.23 -5.75 17.25
N VAL A 229 4.49 -4.57 17.82
CA VAL A 229 5.29 -3.51 17.17
C VAL A 229 6.73 -3.96 16.96
N GLN A 230 7.34 -4.64 17.93
CA GLN A 230 8.68 -5.20 17.78
C GLN A 230 8.76 -6.19 16.62
N THR A 231 7.77 -7.06 16.52
CA THR A 231 7.66 -8.05 15.44
C THR A 231 7.53 -7.35 14.09
N ARG A 232 6.70 -6.30 14.01
CA ARG A 232 6.53 -5.49 12.80
C ARG A 232 7.83 -4.82 12.37
N LEU A 233 8.56 -4.18 13.29
CA LEU A 233 9.84 -3.52 12.99
C LEU A 233 10.91 -4.52 12.52
N LYS A 234 10.98 -5.70 13.13
CA LYS A 234 11.87 -6.79 12.66
C LYS A 234 11.48 -7.28 11.26
N MET A 235 10.18 -7.38 10.97
CA MET A 235 9.70 -7.74 9.64
C MET A 235 10.07 -6.67 8.59
N ILE A 236 9.87 -5.39 8.91
CA ILE A 236 10.27 -4.27 8.06
C ILE A 236 11.78 -4.32 7.79
N LYS A 237 12.60 -4.53 8.83
CA LYS A 237 14.06 -4.69 8.69
C LYS A 237 14.42 -5.81 7.73
N LYS A 238 13.81 -6.99 7.92
CA LYS A 238 14.05 -8.18 7.08
C LYS A 238 13.73 -7.92 5.61
N HIS A 239 12.69 -7.15 5.33
CA HIS A 239 12.19 -6.88 3.99
C HIS A 239 12.52 -5.47 3.48
N TRP A 240 13.47 -4.77 4.11
CA TRP A 240 13.76 -3.36 3.83
C TRP A 240 13.99 -3.11 2.33
N LYS A 241 14.87 -3.92 1.71
CA LYS A 241 15.19 -3.85 0.27
C LYS A 241 13.93 -3.91 -0.62
N ASN A 242 12.98 -4.77 -0.30
CA ASN A 242 11.73 -4.91 -1.04
C ASN A 242 10.73 -3.77 -0.76
N LEU A 243 10.88 -3.02 0.34
CA LEU A 243 9.99 -1.92 0.68
C LEU A 243 10.41 -0.60 0.05
N ILE A 244 11.71 -0.45 -0.25
CA ILE A 244 12.28 0.77 -0.84
C ILE A 244 12.59 0.65 -2.33
N MET A 245 12.33 -0.50 -2.97
CA MET A 245 12.73 -0.76 -4.36
C MET A 245 12.20 0.31 -5.33
N PHE A 246 11.00 0.83 -5.08
CA PHE A 246 10.39 1.89 -5.88
C PHE A 246 11.19 3.21 -5.90
N HIS A 247 12.07 3.46 -4.92
CA HIS A 247 12.96 4.64 -4.94
C HIS A 247 14.06 4.54 -6.01
N PHE A 248 14.41 3.33 -6.44
CA PHE A 248 15.52 3.07 -7.37
C PHE A 248 15.09 2.95 -8.83
N VAL A 249 13.78 2.87 -9.08
CA VAL A 249 13.21 2.67 -10.41
C VAL A 249 12.29 3.85 -10.74
N GLU A 250 12.60 4.54 -11.83
CA GLU A 250 11.80 5.67 -12.29
C GLU A 250 10.35 5.26 -12.60
N GLU A 251 9.38 6.11 -12.22
CA GLU A 251 7.94 5.86 -12.35
C GLU A 251 7.40 4.61 -11.61
N ALA A 252 8.23 3.94 -10.80
CA ALA A 252 7.82 2.73 -10.13
C ALA A 252 6.81 3.00 -8.99
N PRO A 253 5.69 2.27 -8.94
CA PRO A 253 4.70 2.44 -7.88
C PRO A 253 5.13 1.74 -6.60
N ALA A 254 4.92 2.41 -5.46
CA ALA A 254 5.14 1.83 -4.13
C ALA A 254 3.98 0.93 -3.65
N THR A 255 2.85 0.90 -4.38
CA THR A 255 1.63 0.18 -3.99
C THR A 255 1.02 -0.58 -5.16
N ASN A 256 0.23 -1.60 -4.88
CA ASN A 256 -0.57 -2.32 -5.88
C ASN A 256 -1.97 -1.71 -6.09
N ASN A 257 -2.21 -0.44 -5.73
CA ASN A 257 -3.55 0.17 -5.81
C ASN A 257 -4.20 0.06 -7.20
N SER A 258 -3.42 0.05 -8.27
CA SER A 258 -3.92 -0.14 -9.63
C SER A 258 -4.65 -1.47 -9.81
N ILE A 259 -4.12 -2.57 -9.25
CA ILE A 259 -4.75 -3.90 -9.35
C ILE A 259 -5.95 -4.03 -8.40
N GLU A 260 -5.89 -3.42 -7.21
CA GLU A 260 -7.05 -3.36 -6.31
C GLU A 260 -8.22 -2.60 -6.96
N ASN A 261 -7.94 -1.48 -7.62
CA ASN A 261 -8.93 -0.69 -8.37
C ASN A 261 -9.46 -1.47 -9.60
N TYR A 262 -8.59 -2.20 -10.28
CA TYR A 262 -9.01 -3.09 -11.35
C TYR A 262 -9.99 -4.17 -10.85
N TYR A 263 -9.73 -4.77 -9.70
CA TYR A 263 -10.63 -5.73 -9.08
C TYR A 263 -11.96 -5.12 -8.64
N SER A 264 -11.93 -3.94 -8.02
CA SER A 264 -13.14 -3.27 -7.54
C SER A 264 -14.09 -2.87 -8.68
N THR A 265 -13.53 -2.57 -9.86
CA THR A 265 -14.30 -2.19 -11.05
C THR A 265 -14.72 -3.39 -11.91
N SER A 266 -13.87 -4.42 -12.02
CA SER A 266 -14.15 -5.59 -12.85
C SER A 266 -15.07 -6.62 -12.19
N LEU A 267 -14.84 -6.93 -10.90
CA LEU A 267 -15.63 -7.88 -10.14
C LEU A 267 -15.70 -7.49 -8.66
N LYS A 268 -16.77 -6.78 -8.29
CA LYS A 268 -17.00 -6.27 -6.93
C LYS A 268 -17.03 -7.41 -5.90
N THR A 269 -16.55 -7.11 -4.69
CA THR A 269 -16.47 -8.04 -3.55
C THR A 269 -17.78 -8.77 -3.22
N HIS A 270 -18.93 -8.11 -3.36
CA HIS A 270 -20.22 -8.76 -3.12
C HIS A 270 -20.65 -9.70 -4.25
N ARG A 271 -20.25 -9.40 -5.50
CA ARG A 271 -20.62 -10.21 -6.68
C ARG A 271 -19.76 -11.45 -6.82
N LYS A 272 -18.48 -11.38 -6.45
CA LYS A 272 -17.53 -12.49 -6.67
C LYS A 272 -17.92 -13.81 -5.99
N LYS A 273 -18.89 -13.80 -5.06
CA LYS A 273 -19.41 -14.98 -4.35
C LYS A 273 -20.79 -15.47 -4.86
N GLN A 274 -21.33 -14.88 -5.93
CA GLN A 274 -22.72 -15.12 -6.37
C GLN A 274 -22.84 -15.99 -7.62
N PHE A 275 -21.73 -16.27 -8.31
CA PHE A 275 -21.74 -17.04 -9.55
C PHE A 275 -21.85 -18.54 -9.27
N ARG A 276 -22.59 -19.25 -10.13
CA ARG A 276 -22.78 -20.71 -10.03
C ARG A 276 -21.90 -21.51 -10.98
N THR A 277 -21.33 -20.85 -12.00
CA THR A 277 -20.51 -21.46 -13.04
C THR A 277 -19.33 -20.56 -13.40
N ASP A 278 -18.24 -21.15 -13.88
CA ASP A 278 -17.08 -20.41 -14.42
C ASP A 278 -17.46 -19.48 -15.58
N ILE A 279 -18.32 -19.95 -16.48
CA ILE A 279 -18.86 -19.14 -17.59
C ILE A 279 -19.55 -17.87 -17.05
N GLY A 280 -20.27 -17.97 -15.93
CA GLY A 280 -20.91 -16.82 -15.30
C GLY A 280 -19.89 -15.78 -14.82
N ILE A 281 -18.77 -16.24 -14.24
CA ILE A 281 -17.67 -15.36 -13.83
C ILE A 281 -17.04 -14.71 -15.06
N ILE A 282 -16.66 -15.50 -16.06
CA ILE A 282 -16.02 -15.04 -17.30
C ILE A 282 -16.90 -14.00 -18.02
N ASN A 283 -18.19 -14.28 -18.19
CA ASN A 283 -19.13 -13.35 -18.82
C ASN A 283 -19.22 -12.02 -18.06
N GLN A 284 -19.24 -12.05 -16.72
CA GLN A 284 -19.23 -10.82 -15.93
C GLN A 284 -17.93 -10.03 -16.15
N LEU A 285 -16.78 -10.69 -16.21
CA LEU A 285 -15.49 -10.04 -16.48
C LEU A 285 -15.47 -9.40 -17.87
N GLN A 286 -15.95 -10.12 -18.89
CA GLN A 286 -16.09 -9.61 -20.26
C GLN A 286 -17.03 -8.40 -20.32
N LEU A 287 -18.21 -8.47 -19.71
CA LEU A 287 -19.16 -7.35 -19.64
C LEU A 287 -18.53 -6.11 -18.97
N SER A 288 -17.80 -6.30 -17.88
CA SER A 288 -17.08 -5.21 -17.21
C SER A 288 -15.97 -4.63 -18.10
N SER A 289 -15.30 -5.45 -18.91
CA SER A 289 -14.30 -4.99 -19.89
C SER A 289 -14.94 -4.17 -21.02
N MET A 290 -16.02 -4.68 -21.60
CA MET A 290 -16.79 -3.99 -22.65
C MET A 290 -17.31 -2.62 -22.17
N LYS A 291 -17.79 -2.53 -20.92
CA LYS A 291 -18.19 -1.26 -20.30
C LYS A 291 -17.05 -0.26 -20.22
N ARG A 292 -15.85 -0.70 -19.82
CA ARG A 292 -14.67 0.18 -19.74
C ARG A 292 -14.16 0.60 -21.10
N ALA A 293 -14.33 -0.24 -22.12
CA ALA A 293 -14.00 0.07 -23.50
C ALA A 293 -15.04 0.98 -24.19
N GLY A 294 -16.09 1.42 -23.48
CA GLY A 294 -17.13 2.29 -24.04
C GLY A 294 -18.00 1.59 -25.10
N MET A 295 -18.02 0.25 -25.12
CA MET A 295 -18.78 -0.52 -26.12
C MET A 295 -20.29 -0.50 -25.90
N PHE A 296 -20.74 0.01 -24.76
CA PHE A 296 -22.15 0.27 -24.49
C PHE A 296 -22.40 1.77 -24.65
N ASN A 297 -23.41 2.12 -25.43
CA ASN A 297 -23.94 3.48 -25.41
C ASN A 297 -24.37 3.82 -23.98
N GLU A 298 -23.96 4.97 -23.47
CA GLU A 298 -24.55 5.49 -22.24
C GLU A 298 -26.06 5.52 -22.42
N GLN A 299 -26.80 4.83 -21.53
CA GLN A 299 -28.24 5.02 -21.46
C GLN A 299 -28.45 6.49 -21.13
N LYS A 300 -28.83 7.28 -22.14
CA LYS A 300 -29.24 8.65 -21.92
C LYS A 300 -30.38 8.61 -20.91
N PRO A 301 -30.36 9.48 -19.87
CA PRO A 301 -31.44 9.50 -18.90
C PRO A 301 -32.76 9.63 -19.66
N THR A 302 -33.65 8.70 -19.37
CA THR A 302 -34.96 8.62 -20.00
C THR A 302 -35.69 9.95 -19.80
N LEU A 303 -36.65 10.25 -20.67
CA LEU A 303 -37.46 11.46 -20.53
C LEU A 303 -38.10 11.53 -19.14
N ILE A 304 -38.48 10.37 -18.57
CA ILE A 304 -39.06 10.25 -17.23
C ILE A 304 -38.03 10.57 -16.13
N GLU A 305 -36.80 10.05 -16.22
CA GLU A 305 -35.74 10.39 -15.24
C GLU A 305 -35.38 11.86 -15.27
N ARG A 306 -35.38 12.48 -16.46
CA ARG A 306 -35.22 13.93 -16.60
C ARG A 306 -36.40 14.67 -15.98
N PHE A 307 -37.63 14.25 -16.22
CA PHE A 307 -38.84 14.85 -15.66
C PHE A 307 -38.88 14.72 -14.12
N MET A 308 -38.47 13.57 -13.58
CA MET A 308 -38.34 13.32 -12.13
C MET A 308 -37.35 14.28 -11.46
N ALA A 309 -36.26 14.65 -12.15
CA ALA A 309 -35.30 15.64 -11.63
C ALA A 309 -35.91 17.05 -11.51
N PHE A 310 -37.01 17.34 -12.19
CA PHE A 310 -37.75 18.60 -12.09
C PHE A 310 -38.88 18.58 -11.05
N ILE A 311 -39.28 17.41 -10.53
CA ILE A 311 -40.33 17.29 -9.51
C ILE A 311 -40.09 18.17 -8.27
N PRO A 312 -38.86 18.28 -7.71
CA PRO A 312 -38.59 19.16 -6.58
C PRO A 312 -38.82 20.65 -6.87
N PHE A 313 -38.86 21.02 -8.15
CA PHE A 313 -39.08 22.40 -8.63
C PHE A 313 -40.52 22.64 -9.09
N MET A 314 -41.37 21.61 -9.13
CA MET A 314 -42.78 21.72 -9.48
C MET A 314 -43.70 21.78 -8.25
N SER A 315 -43.16 21.62 -7.04
CA SER A 315 -43.85 21.86 -5.78
C SER A 315 -43.60 23.29 -5.27
N CYS A 316 -44.10 24.27 -6.04
CA CYS A 316 -44.32 25.66 -5.62
C CYS A 316 -45.81 25.97 -5.75
#